data_AF-C0BFH9-F1
#
_entry.id   AF-C0BFH9-F1
#
_cell.length_a   1.000
_cell.length_b   1.000
_cell.length_c   1.000
_cell.angle_alpha   90.00
_cell.angle_beta   90.00
_cell.angle_gamma   90.00
#
_symmetry.space_group_name_H-M   'P 1'
#
loop_
_entity.id
_entity.type
_entity.pdbx_description
1 polymer ?
#
loop_
_entity_poly.entity_id
_entity_poly.type
_entity_poly.pdbx_seq_one_letter_code
_entity_poly.pdbx_strand_id
1 'polypeptide(L)'
;MLPVAKDAGAADKRAKDLRNRMMLMSAAKEGNPDAIESLTLDDIDTYAAVSKRIRGEDIYSIVDTHFMPAGLECDQYAILGEILNIDTIENLLTGKKLYVLTVETNELQFDVCVPVEKVIGEPAVGRRLKAQIWLQGHINF
;
A
#
# COMPACT_ATOMS: atom_id res chain seq x y z
N MET A 1 -4.28 1.65 -13.52
CA MET A 1 -2.83 1.73 -13.85
C MET A 1 -2.25 0.32 -13.91
N LEU A 2 -1.25 0.08 -14.76
CA LEU A 2 -0.52 -1.20 -14.79
C LEU A 2 0.41 -1.31 -13.56
N PRO A 3 0.66 -2.52 -13.03
CA PRO A 3 1.64 -2.72 -11.97
C PRO A 3 3.05 -2.34 -12.45
N VAL A 4 3.94 -1.99 -11.52
CA VAL A 4 5.36 -1.83 -11.86
C VAL A 4 5.88 -3.19 -12.29
N ALA A 5 6.74 -3.27 -13.31
CA ALA A 5 7.25 -4.54 -13.83
C ALA A 5 7.93 -5.34 -12.70
N LYS A 6 7.28 -6.40 -12.23
CA LYS A 6 7.81 -7.32 -11.22
C LYS A 6 8.64 -8.39 -11.94
N ASP A 7 9.96 -8.27 -11.90
CA ASP A 7 10.85 -9.33 -12.38
C ASP A 7 10.79 -10.54 -11.43
N ALA A 8 10.77 -11.76 -11.95
CA ALA A 8 10.60 -12.99 -11.14
C ALA A 8 11.76 -13.17 -10.13
N GLY A 9 12.96 -12.68 -10.44
CA GLY A 9 14.08 -12.64 -9.51
C GLY A 9 13.93 -11.61 -8.38
N ALA A 10 13.09 -10.59 -8.56
CA ALA A 10 12.84 -9.57 -7.55
C ALA A 10 11.89 -10.04 -6.45
N ALA A 11 11.00 -11.02 -6.72
CA ALA A 11 10.06 -11.55 -5.73
C ALA A 11 10.76 -12.29 -4.59
N ASP A 12 11.75 -13.15 -4.90
CA ASP A 12 12.53 -13.88 -3.89
C ASP A 12 13.42 -12.93 -3.06
N LYS A 13 13.95 -11.88 -3.71
CA LYS A 13 14.72 -10.84 -3.03
C LYS A 13 13.84 -10.03 -2.06
N ARG A 14 12.64 -9.62 -2.48
CA ARG A 14 11.67 -8.93 -1.60
C ARG A 14 11.29 -9.79 -0.40
N ALA A 15 11.01 -11.08 -0.59
CA ALA A 15 10.66 -11.98 0.52
C ALA A 15 11.80 -12.13 1.55
N LYS A 16 13.06 -12.11 1.10
CA LYS A 16 14.24 -12.13 1.97
C LYS A 16 14.44 -10.80 2.72
N ASP A 17 14.34 -9.69 2.00
CA ASP A 17 14.42 -8.35 2.60
C ASP A 17 13.33 -8.17 3.66
N LEU A 18 12.14 -8.72 3.42
CA LEU A 18 11.03 -8.70 4.35
C LEU A 18 11.31 -9.46 5.65
N ARG A 19 11.80 -10.69 5.52
CA ARG A 19 12.17 -11.51 6.68
C ARG A 19 13.24 -10.81 7.50
N ASN A 20 14.22 -10.19 6.84
CA ASN A 20 15.27 -9.46 7.52
C ASN A 20 14.71 -8.25 8.29
N ARG A 21 13.82 -7.48 7.66
CA ARG A 21 13.15 -6.33 8.29
C ARG A 21 12.28 -6.76 9.48
N MET A 22 11.52 -7.85 9.35
CA MET A 22 10.72 -8.40 10.44
C MET A 22 11.58 -8.87 11.63
N MET A 23 12.72 -9.51 11.38
CA MET A 23 13.66 -9.91 12.44
C MET A 23 14.22 -8.68 13.17
N LEU A 24 14.66 -7.65 12.42
CA LEU A 24 15.17 -6.41 13.00
C LEU A 24 14.10 -5.67 13.80
N MET A 25 12.86 -5.62 13.32
CA MET A 25 11.74 -5.01 14.06
C MET A 25 11.43 -5.76 15.36
N SER A 26 11.49 -7.10 15.35
CA SER A 26 11.31 -7.90 16.57
C SER A 26 12.41 -7.63 17.59
N ALA A 27 13.67 -7.60 17.14
CA ALA A 27 14.82 -7.32 18.00
C ALA A 27 14.81 -5.88 18.56
N ALA A 28 14.42 -4.90 17.74
CA ALA A 28 14.26 -3.52 18.18
C ALA A 28 13.14 -3.36 19.21
N LYS A 29 12.04 -4.11 19.07
CA LYS A 29 10.93 -4.14 20.05
C LYS A 29 11.37 -4.70 21.42
N GLU A 30 12.36 -5.58 21.43
CA GLU A 30 12.99 -6.12 22.64
C GLU A 30 14.06 -5.19 23.24
N GLY A 31 14.31 -4.02 22.63
CA GLY A 31 15.24 -3.01 23.12
C GLY A 31 16.68 -3.20 22.64
N ASN A 32 16.92 -3.99 21.58
CA ASN A 32 18.25 -4.16 21.01
C ASN A 32 18.71 -2.87 20.29
N PRO A 33 19.77 -2.20 20.78
CA PRO A 33 20.24 -0.93 20.21
C PRO A 33 20.81 -1.07 18.79
N ASP A 34 21.45 -2.19 18.46
CA ASP A 34 22.05 -2.42 17.15
C ASP A 34 20.96 -2.60 16.07
N ALA A 35 19.85 -3.23 16.45
CA ALA A 35 18.69 -3.37 15.57
C ALA A 35 17.98 -2.02 15.34
N ILE A 36 17.90 -1.17 16.37
CA ILE A 36 17.34 0.18 16.26
C ILE A 36 18.21 1.04 15.34
N GLU A 37 19.54 1.02 15.53
CA GLU A 37 20.48 1.77 14.68
C GLU A 37 20.42 1.31 13.22
N SER A 38 20.42 0.00 12.98
CA SER A 38 20.32 -0.57 11.63
C SER A 38 19.03 -0.15 10.92
N LEU A 39 17.87 -0.25 11.60
CA LEU A 39 16.59 0.21 11.05
C LEU A 39 16.60 1.72 10.75
N THR A 40 17.25 2.51 11.59
CA THR A 40 17.31 3.97 11.44
C THR A 40 18.18 4.37 10.25
N LEU A 41 19.32 3.71 10.06
CA LEU A 41 20.21 3.93 8.92
C LEU A 41 19.53 3.52 7.61
N ASP A 42 18.85 2.38 7.59
CA ASP A 42 18.10 1.91 6.41
C ASP A 42 16.97 2.90 6.02
N ASP A 43 16.26 3.45 7.00
CA ASP A 43 15.21 4.44 6.74
C ASP A 43 15.80 5.76 6.21
N ILE A 44 16.96 6.21 6.70
CA ILE A 44 17.67 7.39 6.20
C ILE A 44 18.11 7.19 4.75
N ASP A 45 18.71 6.06 4.42
CA ASP A 45 19.17 5.74 3.07
C ASP A 45 18.00 5.60 2.10
N THR A 46 16.91 4.95 2.55
CA THR A 46 15.67 4.85 1.78
C THR A 46 15.09 6.24 1.51
N TYR A 47 15.01 7.10 2.52
CA TYR A 47 14.53 8.47 2.38
C TYR A 47 15.39 9.28 1.40
N ALA A 48 16.72 9.18 1.49
CA ALA A 48 17.65 9.88 0.60
C ALA A 48 17.53 9.40 -0.85
N ALA A 49 17.42 8.08 -1.07
CA ALA A 49 17.26 7.49 -2.39
C ALA A 49 15.93 7.90 -3.04
N VAL A 50 14.84 7.85 -2.28
CA VAL A 50 13.50 8.27 -2.74
C VAL A 50 13.47 9.76 -3.05
N SER A 51 13.99 10.61 -2.17
CA SER A 51 14.06 12.07 -2.35
C SER A 51 14.85 12.48 -3.59
N LYS A 52 15.94 11.76 -3.91
CA LYS A 52 16.74 12.01 -5.12
C LYS A 52 15.98 11.65 -6.40
N ARG A 53 15.22 10.56 -6.39
CA ARG A 53 14.47 10.07 -7.57
C ARG A 53 13.21 10.88 -7.85
N ILE A 54 12.50 11.35 -6.81
CA ILE A 54 11.32 12.22 -6.93
C ILE A 54 11.60 13.49 -7.76
N ARG A 55 12.84 14.00 -7.77
CA ARG A 55 13.21 15.21 -8.53
C ARG A 55 13.27 15.02 -10.05
N GLY A 56 13.40 13.79 -10.54
CA GLY A 56 13.64 13.50 -11.96
C GLY A 56 12.66 12.53 -12.62
N GLU A 57 11.91 11.76 -11.83
CA GLU A 57 10.97 10.73 -12.31
C GLU A 57 9.55 11.01 -11.77
N ASP A 58 8.52 10.60 -12.50
CA ASP A 58 7.16 10.58 -11.96
C ASP A 58 7.12 9.60 -10.77
N ILE A 59 6.68 10.07 -9.60
CA ILE A 59 6.60 9.30 -8.35
C ILE A 59 5.92 7.94 -8.59
N TYR A 60 4.92 7.89 -9.47
CA TYR A 60 4.15 6.67 -9.77
C TYR A 60 4.91 5.60 -10.59
N SER A 61 6.08 5.95 -11.12
CA SER A 61 7.04 5.02 -11.75
C SER A 61 8.08 4.47 -10.75
N ILE A 62 8.21 5.10 -9.57
CA ILE A 62 9.19 4.74 -8.54
C ILE A 62 8.55 3.87 -7.46
N VAL A 63 7.31 4.17 -7.05
CA VAL A 63 6.63 3.45 -5.95
C VAL A 63 5.63 2.41 -6.48
N ASP A 64 5.76 1.19 -5.96
CA ASP A 64 4.86 0.06 -6.28
C ASP A 64 3.54 0.21 -5.52
N THR A 65 3.63 0.52 -4.22
CA THR A 65 2.51 0.74 -3.30
C THR A 65 2.81 1.89 -2.34
N HIS A 66 1.76 2.55 -1.82
CA HIS A 66 1.90 3.48 -0.70
C HIS A 66 0.64 3.50 0.16
N PHE A 67 0.82 3.86 1.42
CA PHE A 67 -0.22 4.11 2.41
C PHE A 67 0.27 5.27 3.28
N MET A 68 -0.32 6.46 3.09
CA MET A 68 0.15 7.69 3.75
C MET A 68 -1.03 8.50 4.26
N PRO A 69 -0.92 9.15 5.44
CA PRO A 69 -1.92 10.11 5.90
C PRO A 69 -2.13 11.20 4.84
N ALA A 70 -3.39 11.55 4.60
CA ALA A 70 -3.78 12.57 3.64
C ALA A 70 -4.84 13.48 4.25
N GLY A 71 -4.84 14.76 3.87
CA GLY A 71 -5.85 15.71 4.36
C GLY A 71 -5.58 16.23 5.77
N LEU A 72 -6.59 16.89 6.33
CA LEU A 72 -6.53 17.53 7.64
C LEU A 72 -6.99 16.59 8.78
N GLU A 73 -7.69 15.51 8.43
CA GLU A 73 -8.30 14.58 9.38
C GLU A 73 -7.49 13.28 9.49
N CYS A 74 -7.41 12.71 10.69
CA CYS A 74 -6.55 11.57 11.01
C CYS A 74 -6.96 10.26 10.30
N ASP A 75 -8.19 10.17 9.80
CA ASP A 75 -8.75 8.96 9.22
C ASP A 75 -8.67 8.94 7.69
N GLN A 76 -8.10 9.99 7.08
CA GLN A 76 -7.94 10.08 5.64
C GLN A 76 -6.55 9.58 5.22
N TYR A 77 -6.53 8.68 4.24
CA TYR A 77 -5.29 8.09 3.72
C TYR A 77 -5.28 8.11 2.20
N ALA A 78 -4.11 8.42 1.64
CA ALA A 78 -3.83 8.21 0.23
C ALA A 78 -3.22 6.81 0.06
N ILE A 79 -3.86 5.99 -0.76
CA ILE A 79 -3.44 4.62 -1.05
C ILE A 79 -3.11 4.43 -2.52
N LEU A 80 -2.05 3.65 -2.74
CA LEU A 80 -1.72 3.04 -4.03
C LEU A 80 -1.45 1.57 -3.76
N GLY A 81 -2.22 0.68 -4.38
CA GLY A 81 -2.14 -0.75 -4.11
C GLY A 81 -2.59 -1.58 -5.30
N GLU A 82 -2.30 -2.88 -5.26
CA GLU A 82 -2.72 -3.84 -6.27
C GLU A 82 -4.08 -4.43 -5.92
N ILE A 83 -4.99 -4.50 -6.89
CA ILE A 83 -6.30 -5.10 -6.73
C ILE A 83 -6.15 -6.62 -6.81
N LEU A 84 -6.44 -7.31 -5.72
CA LEU A 84 -6.39 -8.77 -5.62
C LEU A 84 -7.74 -9.40 -5.96
N ASN A 85 -8.84 -8.77 -5.56
CA ASN A 85 -10.19 -9.25 -5.82
C ASN A 85 -11.17 -8.09 -6.06
N ILE A 86 -12.26 -8.38 -6.76
CA ILE A 86 -13.33 -7.43 -7.09
C ILE A 86 -14.67 -8.09 -6.85
N ASP A 87 -15.38 -7.60 -5.84
CA ASP A 87 -16.77 -7.94 -5.60
C ASP A 87 -17.67 -6.74 -5.92
N THR A 88 -18.92 -7.01 -6.27
CA THR A 88 -19.94 -5.97 -6.50
C THR A 88 -21.12 -6.22 -5.59
N ILE A 89 -21.43 -5.23 -4.76
CA ILE A 89 -22.56 -5.27 -3.84
C ILE A 89 -23.53 -4.14 -4.15
N GLU A 90 -24.76 -4.28 -3.69
CA GLU A 90 -25.74 -3.20 -3.69
C GLU A 90 -25.93 -2.71 -2.26
N ASN A 91 -25.79 -1.41 -2.05
CA ASN A 91 -26.06 -0.79 -0.76
C ASN A 91 -27.55 -0.84 -0.48
N LEU A 92 -27.97 -1.64 0.51
CA LEU A 92 -29.38 -1.88 0.85
C LEU A 92 -30.17 -0.60 1.20
N LEU A 93 -29.50 0.44 1.72
CA LEU A 93 -30.16 1.68 2.13
C LEU A 93 -30.37 2.65 0.96
N THR A 94 -29.46 2.65 -0.01
CA THR A 94 -29.42 3.64 -1.10
C THR A 94 -29.71 3.04 -2.48
N GLY A 95 -29.72 1.71 -2.61
CA GLY A 95 -29.84 0.98 -3.89
C GLY A 95 -28.62 1.17 -4.82
N LYS A 96 -27.55 1.81 -4.33
CA LYS A 96 -26.37 2.10 -5.16
C LYS A 96 -25.46 0.89 -5.24
N LYS A 97 -24.99 0.60 -6.46
CA LYS A 97 -23.94 -0.41 -6.68
C LYS A 97 -22.59 0.12 -6.18
N LEU A 98 -21.90 -0.70 -5.41
CA LEU A 98 -20.56 -0.46 -4.90
C LEU A 98 -19.65 -1.58 -5.39
N TYR A 99 -18.43 -1.24 -5.79
CA TYR A 99 -17.35 -2.22 -5.82
C TYR A 99 -16.76 -2.36 -4.43
N VAL A 100 -16.47 -3.60 -4.04
CA VAL A 100 -15.64 -3.94 -2.89
C VAL A 100 -14.35 -4.50 -3.47
N LEU A 101 -13.28 -3.71 -3.40
CA LEU A 101 -11.98 -4.05 -3.95
C LEU A 101 -11.08 -4.51 -2.82
N THR A 102 -10.63 -5.77 -2.84
CA THR A 102 -9.55 -6.21 -1.95
C THR A 102 -8.24 -5.72 -2.53
N VAL A 103 -7.58 -4.81 -1.82
CA VAL A 103 -6.38 -4.11 -2.28
C VAL A 103 -5.22 -4.41 -1.35
N GLU A 104 -4.11 -4.85 -1.92
CA GLU A 104 -2.85 -5.03 -1.21
C GLU A 104 -1.97 -3.78 -1.38
N THR A 105 -1.58 -3.17 -0.26
CA THR A 105 -0.61 -2.08 -0.22
C THR A 105 0.32 -2.29 0.96
N ASN A 106 1.64 -2.29 0.72
CA ASN A 106 2.65 -2.51 1.77
C ASN A 106 2.38 -3.77 2.62
N GLU A 107 1.99 -4.88 1.97
CA GLU A 107 1.60 -6.17 2.60
C GLU A 107 0.39 -6.13 3.53
N LEU A 108 -0.32 -5.01 3.55
CA LEU A 108 -1.61 -4.89 4.21
C LEU A 108 -2.70 -5.05 3.16
N GLN A 109 -3.69 -5.88 3.48
CA GLN A 109 -4.87 -6.07 2.65
C GLN A 109 -6.05 -5.32 3.25
N PHE A 110 -6.71 -4.51 2.42
CA PHE A 110 -7.86 -3.72 2.80
C PHE A 110 -8.99 -3.95 1.81
N ASP A 111 -10.22 -3.97 2.31
CA ASP A 111 -11.40 -3.89 1.45
C ASP A 111 -11.79 -2.42 1.27
N VAL A 112 -11.68 -1.96 0.03
CA VAL A 112 -12.00 -0.59 -0.37
C VAL A 112 -13.35 -0.58 -1.06
N CYS A 113 -14.34 0.03 -0.39
CA CYS A 113 -15.68 0.21 -0.93
C CYS A 113 -15.75 1.51 -1.75
N VAL A 114 -16.06 1.41 -3.05
CA VAL A 114 -16.18 2.56 -3.95
C VAL A 114 -17.48 2.50 -4.76
N PRO A 115 -18.26 3.60 -4.84
CA PRO A 115 -19.39 3.66 -5.75
C PRO A 115 -18.97 3.44 -7.19
N VAL A 116 -19.67 2.57 -7.91
CA VAL A 116 -19.36 2.24 -9.31
C VAL A 116 -19.28 3.50 -10.18
N GLU A 117 -20.17 4.46 -9.94
CA GLU A 117 -20.24 5.76 -10.63
C GLU A 117 -19.03 6.67 -10.41
N LYS A 118 -18.25 6.45 -9.36
CA LYS A 118 -17.06 7.26 -9.02
C LYS A 118 -15.75 6.64 -9.48
N VAL A 119 -15.77 5.41 -10.00
CA VAL A 119 -14.56 4.77 -10.49
C VAL A 119 -14.18 5.35 -11.84
N ILE A 120 -12.93 5.83 -11.95
CA ILE A 120 -12.36 6.29 -13.20
C ILE A 120 -11.50 5.17 -13.79
N GLY A 121 -11.86 4.72 -14.98
CA GLY A 121 -11.26 3.55 -15.63
C GLY A 121 -11.95 2.25 -15.24
N GLU A 122 -11.32 1.13 -15.58
CA GLU A 122 -11.89 -0.21 -15.36
C GLU A 122 -11.06 -0.95 -14.29
N PRO A 123 -11.69 -1.32 -13.16
CA PRO A 123 -11.03 -2.12 -12.14
C PRO A 123 -10.83 -3.55 -12.66
N ALA A 124 -9.64 -4.10 -12.49
CA ALA A 124 -9.34 -5.50 -12.81
C ALA A 124 -8.29 -6.03 -11.84
N VAL A 125 -8.37 -7.33 -11.54
CA VAL A 125 -7.35 -8.02 -10.74
C VAL A 125 -5.98 -7.83 -11.38
N GLY A 126 -4.97 -7.54 -10.56
CA GLY A 126 -3.60 -7.23 -10.99
C GLY A 126 -3.39 -5.79 -11.48
N ARG A 127 -4.44 -4.96 -11.54
CA ARG A 127 -4.28 -3.51 -11.77
C ARG A 127 -4.05 -2.77 -10.45
N ARG A 128 -3.45 -1.59 -10.55
CA ARG A 128 -3.28 -0.68 -9.40
C ARG A 128 -4.51 0.22 -9.19
N LEU A 129 -4.96 0.28 -7.95
CA LEU A 129 -5.90 1.29 -7.43
C LEU A 129 -5.12 2.46 -6.85
N LYS A 130 -5.48 3.68 -7.23
CA LYS A 130 -5.05 4.92 -6.59
C LYS A 130 -6.29 5.61 -6.03
N ALA A 131 -6.34 5.83 -4.72
CA ALA A 131 -7.50 6.44 -4.08
C ALA A 131 -7.11 7.26 -2.85
N GLN A 132 -7.92 8.27 -2.54
CA GLN A 132 -8.02 8.79 -1.17
C GLN A 132 -9.18 8.09 -0.50
N ILE A 133 -8.89 7.44 0.61
CA ILE A 133 -9.86 6.63 1.36
C ILE A 133 -10.02 7.18 2.76
N TRP A 134 -11.15 6.83 3.34
CA TRP A 134 -11.38 6.93 4.78
C TRP A 134 -11.08 5.55 5.37
N LEU A 135 -10.15 5.49 6.30
CA LEU A 135 -9.84 4.27 7.00
C LEU A 135 -10.87 4.07 8.12
N GLN A 136 -11.76 3.11 7.93
CA GLN A 136 -12.80 2.76 8.89
C GLN A 136 -12.95 1.24 8.94
N GLY A 137 -13.09 0.67 10.14
CA GLY A 137 -13.40 -0.75 10.30
C GLY A 137 -12.71 -1.42 11.49
N HIS A 138 -12.76 -2.74 11.49
CA HIS A 138 -12.11 -3.61 12.47
C HIS A 138 -11.06 -4.47 11.75
N ILE A 139 -9.94 -4.73 12.44
CA ILE A 139 -8.94 -5.67 11.98
C ILE A 139 -9.49 -7.08 12.20
N ASN A 140 -9.63 -7.86 11.13
CA ASN A 140 -9.96 -9.28 11.20
C ASN A 140 -8.65 -10.05 11.39
N PHE A 141 -8.50 -10.72 12.54
CA PHE A 141 -7.33 -11.55 12.87
C PHE A 141 -7.46 -12.98 12.32
#